data_AF-X7XP77-F1
#
_entry.id   AF-X7XP77-F1
#
_cell.length_a   1.000
_cell.length_b   1.000
_cell.length_c   1.000
_cell.angle_alpha   90.00
_cell.angle_beta   90.00
_cell.angle_gamma   90.00
#
_symmetry.space_group_name_H-M   'P 1'
#
loop_
_entity.id
_entity.type
_entity.pdbx_description
1 polymer ?
#
loop_
_entity_poly.entity_id
_entity_poly.type
_entity_poly.pdbx_seq_one_letter_code
_entity_poly.pdbx_strand_id
1 'polypeptide(L)'
;MTDWDMPVATVLGSMPAAQAIGIITYSTLIHSWDLAVAIDQPVEFDVSEAALAEAVGSQLVPALQPQGMFGPEVEVGTDASPTERVVAFSGRNPL
;
A
#
# COMPACT_ATOMS: atom_id res chain seq x y z
N MET A 1 -16.95 20.66 -8.46
CA MET A 1 -16.99 19.93 -7.18
C MET A 1 -16.93 18.47 -7.54
N THR A 2 -15.84 17.78 -7.22
CA THR A 2 -15.65 16.38 -7.62
C THR A 2 -16.48 15.50 -6.68
N ASP A 3 -17.40 14.72 -7.24
CA ASP A 3 -18.15 13.72 -6.48
C ASP A 3 -17.23 12.54 -6.17
N TRP A 4 -16.74 12.47 -4.93
CA TRP A 4 -15.78 11.47 -4.48
C TRP A 4 -16.41 10.11 -4.18
N ASP A 5 -17.74 10.08 -4.02
CA ASP A 5 -18.52 8.87 -3.80
C ASP A 5 -19.02 8.26 -5.12
N MET A 6 -18.86 8.99 -6.24
CA MET A 6 -19.19 8.51 -7.57
C MET A 6 -18.52 7.14 -7.82
N PRO A 7 -19.29 6.09 -8.14
CA PRO A 7 -18.73 4.80 -8.47
C PRO A 7 -17.91 4.86 -9.76
N VAL A 8 -16.68 4.34 -9.71
CA VAL A 8 -15.78 4.18 -10.85
C VAL A 8 -15.46 2.69 -11.04
N ALA A 9 -15.38 2.27 -12.30
CA ALA A 9 -15.00 0.91 -12.65
C ALA A 9 -13.47 0.75 -12.59
N THR A 10 -13.00 -0.30 -11.90
CA THR A 10 -11.58 -0.66 -11.81
C THR A 10 -11.38 -2.15 -12.12
N VAL A 11 -10.13 -2.60 -12.21
CA VAL A 11 -9.80 -4.04 -12.32
C VAL A 11 -10.20 -4.85 -11.09
N LEU A 12 -10.45 -4.20 -9.95
CA LEU A 12 -10.89 -4.81 -8.70
C LEU A 12 -12.41 -4.73 -8.50
N GLY A 13 -13.15 -4.22 -9.49
CA GLY A 13 -14.59 -3.98 -9.41
C GLY A 13 -14.95 -2.49 -9.31
N SER A 14 -16.25 -2.22 -9.16
CA SER A 14 -16.79 -0.87 -9.01
C SER A 14 -16.68 -0.39 -7.57
N MET A 15 -16.19 0.84 -7.36
CA MET A 15 -15.97 1.42 -6.03
C MET A 15 -16.04 2.95 -6.05
N PRO A 16 -16.21 3.63 -4.89
CA PRO A 16 -16.11 5.08 -4.81
C PRO A 16 -14.79 5.63 -5.38
N ALA A 17 -14.83 6.78 -6.04
CA ALA A 17 -13.64 7.41 -6.63
C ALA A 17 -12.53 7.66 -5.60
N ALA A 18 -12.88 8.04 -4.36
CA ALA A 18 -11.91 8.20 -3.28
C ALA A 18 -11.18 6.89 -2.93
N GLN A 19 -11.90 5.77 -2.92
CA GLN A 19 -11.31 4.46 -2.65
C GLN A 19 -10.35 4.04 -3.78
N ALA A 20 -10.76 4.21 -5.04
CA ALA A 20 -9.90 3.91 -6.18
C ALA A 20 -8.61 4.73 -6.17
N ILE A 21 -8.69 6.00 -5.78
CA ILE A 21 -7.52 6.88 -5.67
C ILE A 21 -6.64 6.48 -4.48
N GLY A 22 -7.21 6.11 -3.33
CA GLY A 22 -6.44 5.56 -2.22
C GLY A 22 -5.63 4.31 -2.62
N ILE A 23 -6.25 3.39 -3.37
CA ILE A 23 -5.61 2.16 -3.84
C ILE A 23 -4.46 2.46 -4.82
N ILE A 24 -4.66 3.34 -5.82
CA ILE A 24 -3.60 3.67 -6.77
C ILE A 24 -2.44 4.41 -6.08
N THR A 25 -2.73 5.27 -5.10
CA THR A 25 -1.69 5.93 -4.28
C THR A 25 -0.92 4.90 -3.46
N TYR A 26 -1.59 3.98 -2.76
CA TYR A 26 -0.93 2.88 -2.04
C TYR A 26 -0.02 2.04 -2.95
N SER A 27 -0.55 1.62 -4.10
CA SER A 27 0.22 0.83 -5.08
C SER A 27 1.44 1.61 -5.58
N THR A 28 1.30 2.93 -5.82
CA THR A 28 2.40 3.78 -6.26
C THR A 28 3.50 3.89 -5.21
N LEU A 29 3.14 4.07 -3.93
CA LEU A 29 4.11 4.13 -2.83
C LEU A 29 4.90 2.82 -2.71
N ILE A 30 4.19 1.69 -2.67
CA ILE A 30 4.81 0.37 -2.56
C ILE A 30 5.75 0.08 -3.74
N HIS A 31 5.33 0.38 -4.97
CA HIS A 31 6.17 0.12 -6.15
C HIS A 31 7.31 1.14 -6.30
N SER A 32 7.16 2.35 -5.76
CA SER A 32 8.27 3.30 -5.68
C SER A 32 9.33 2.80 -4.69
N TRP A 33 8.92 2.22 -3.56
CA TRP A 33 9.83 1.53 -2.65
C TRP A 33 10.51 0.33 -3.33
N ASP A 34 9.76 -0.52 -4.06
CA ASP A 34 10.34 -1.64 -4.83
C ASP A 34 11.47 -1.17 -5.75
N LEU A 35 11.25 -0.09 -6.50
CA LEU A 35 12.22 0.49 -7.42
C LEU A 35 13.43 1.09 -6.69
N ALA A 36 13.19 1.80 -5.59
CA ALA A 36 14.23 2.40 -4.76
C ALA A 36 15.20 1.35 -4.19
N VAL A 37 14.66 0.24 -3.69
CA VAL A 37 15.45 -0.91 -3.23
C VAL A 37 16.24 -1.53 -4.38
N ALA A 38 15.62 -1.71 -5.55
CA ALA A 38 16.26 -2.35 -6.71
C ALA A 38 17.46 -1.57 -7.28
N ILE A 39 17.58 -0.27 -6.96
CA ILE A 39 18.69 0.59 -7.39
C ILE A 39 19.62 0.98 -6.23
N ASP A 40 19.56 0.26 -5.11
CA ASP A 40 20.37 0.49 -3.90
C ASP A 40 20.22 1.92 -3.33
N GLN A 41 19.03 2.52 -3.47
CA GLN A 41 18.71 3.84 -2.95
C GLN A 41 17.47 3.77 -2.04
N PRO A 42 17.57 3.18 -0.83
CA PRO A 42 16.43 3.02 0.05
C PRO A 42 15.78 4.36 0.40
N VAL A 43 14.45 4.37 0.45
CA VAL A 43 13.64 5.55 0.78
C VAL A 43 12.74 5.24 1.96
N GLU A 44 12.54 6.25 2.79
CA GLU A 44 11.53 6.25 3.84
C GLU A 44 10.33 7.06 3.36
N PHE A 45 9.12 6.54 3.60
CA PHE A 45 7.90 7.30 3.46
C PHE A 45 7.88 8.43 4.48
N ASP A 46 7.35 9.58 4.08
CA ASP A 46 7.02 10.59 5.06
C ASP A 46 5.84 10.15 5.95
N VAL A 47 5.60 10.91 7.02
CA VAL A 47 4.57 10.56 8.01
C VAL A 47 3.17 10.46 7.38
N SER A 48 2.87 11.30 6.39
CA SER A 48 1.57 11.34 5.73
C SER A 48 1.40 10.21 4.72
N GLU A 49 2.45 9.89 3.98
CA GLU A 49 2.51 8.76 3.05
C GLU A 49 2.35 7.43 3.79
N ALA A 50 3.09 7.24 4.88
CA ALA A 50 2.99 6.04 5.70
C ALA A 50 1.60 5.89 6.34
N ALA A 51 1.05 6.96 6.91
CA ALA A 51 -0.28 6.93 7.50
C ALA A 51 -1.37 6.59 6.48
N LEU A 52 -1.29 7.17 5.27
CA LEU A 52 -2.20 6.82 4.17
C LEU A 52 -2.02 5.35 3.77
N ALA A 53 -0.78 4.90 3.63
CA ALA A 53 -0.50 3.54 3.18
C ALA A 53 -0.93 2.48 4.19
N GLU A 54 -0.74 2.72 5.49
CA GLU A 54 -1.27 1.87 6.57
C GLU A 54 -2.81 1.83 6.53
N ALA A 55 -3.47 2.98 6.39
CA ALA A 55 -4.93 3.07 6.37
C ALA A 55 -5.58 2.38 5.15
N VAL A 56 -4.98 2.53 3.96
CA VAL A 56 -5.45 1.84 2.75
C VAL A 56 -5.08 0.37 2.79
N GLY A 57 -3.83 0.05 3.13
CA GLY A 57 -3.32 -1.31 3.19
C GLY A 57 -4.17 -2.20 4.09
N SER A 58 -4.42 -1.76 5.34
CA SER A 58 -5.19 -2.53 6.34
C SER A 58 -6.58 -2.98 5.85
N GLN A 59 -7.16 -2.30 4.87
CA GLN A 59 -8.42 -2.68 4.22
C GLN A 59 -8.20 -3.50 2.94
N LEU A 60 -7.19 -3.12 2.14
CA LEU A 60 -6.93 -3.68 0.82
C LEU A 60 -6.28 -5.07 0.87
N VAL A 61 -5.22 -5.23 1.66
CA VAL A 61 -4.38 -6.45 1.67
C VAL A 61 -5.18 -7.67 2.12
N PRO A 62 -5.97 -7.64 3.21
CA PRO A 62 -6.74 -8.83 3.62
C PRO A 62 -7.73 -9.31 2.55
N ALA A 63 -8.28 -8.38 1.77
CA ALA A 63 -9.25 -8.69 0.71
C ALA A 63 -8.58 -9.29 -0.55
N LEU A 64 -7.34 -8.89 -0.86
CA LEU A 64 -6.66 -9.28 -2.09
C LEU A 64 -5.57 -10.35 -1.90
N GLN A 65 -5.09 -10.59 -0.67
CA GLN A 65 -4.13 -11.65 -0.37
C GLN A 65 -4.66 -13.04 -0.76
N PRO A 66 -5.93 -13.44 -0.48
CA PRO A 66 -6.47 -14.72 -0.94
C PRO A 66 -6.53 -14.87 -2.47
N GLN A 67 -6.45 -13.74 -3.19
CA GLN A 67 -6.43 -13.70 -4.66
C GLN A 67 -5.00 -13.77 -5.22
N GLY A 68 -4.00 -13.91 -4.36
CA GLY A 68 -2.58 -14.02 -4.74
C GLY A 68 -1.93 -12.69 -5.12
N MET A 69 -2.56 -11.55 -4.82
CA MET A 69 -2.02 -10.23 -5.17
C MET A 69 -1.01 -9.68 -4.15
N PHE A 70 -1.01 -10.23 -2.93
CA PHE A 70 -0.06 -9.90 -1.87
C PHE A 70 0.57 -11.18 -1.32
N GLY A 71 1.82 -11.07 -0.85
CA GLY A 71 2.47 -12.15 -0.12
C GLY A 71 1.93 -12.31 1.31
N PRO A 72 2.36 -13.35 2.04
CA PRO A 72 2.18 -13.40 3.49
C PRO A 72 2.87 -12.21 4.14
N GLU A 73 2.21 -11.60 5.14
CA GLU A 73 2.82 -10.55 5.94
C GLU A 73 4.13 -11.04 6.59
N VAL A 74 5.15 -10.19 6.58
CA VAL A 74 6.45 -10.45 7.20
C VAL A 74 6.44 -9.89 8.63
N GLU A 75 6.88 -10.67 9.61
CA GLU A 75 7.03 -10.15 10.97
C GLU A 75 8.19 -9.14 11.04
N VAL A 76 7.92 -7.99 11.66
CA VAL A 76 8.90 -6.94 11.94
C VAL A 76 8.98 -6.63 13.43
N GLY A 77 10.10 -6.07 13.88
CA GLY A 77 10.29 -5.67 15.27
C GLY A 77 9.36 -4.54 15.71
N THR A 78 9.22 -4.34 17.02
CA THR A 78 8.44 -3.24 17.60
C THR A 78 8.97 -1.86 17.25
N ASP A 79 10.26 -1.78 16.90
CA ASP A 79 10.96 -0.54 16.56
C ASP A 79 10.96 -0.27 15.04
N ALA A 80 10.21 -1.08 14.27
CA ALA A 80 10.11 -0.94 12.83
C ALA A 80 9.53 0.42 12.41
N SER A 81 10.18 1.04 11.43
CA SER A 81 9.75 2.27 10.81
C SER A 81 8.34 2.10 10.20
N PRO A 82 7.59 3.21 10.02
CA PRO A 82 6.32 3.17 9.30
C PRO A 82 6.45 2.56 7.90
N THR A 83 7.54 2.83 7.19
CA THR A 83 7.83 2.23 5.88
C THR A 83 7.99 0.72 6.00
N GLU A 84 8.81 0.26 6.95
CA GLU A 84 9.05 -1.17 7.18
C GLU A 84 7.73 -1.91 7.47
N ARG A 85 6.87 -1.35 8.33
CA ARG A 85 5.55 -1.94 8.65
C ARG A 85 4.65 -2.04 7.42
N VAL A 86 4.55 -0.99 6.61
CA VAL A 86 3.73 -0.97 5.38
C VAL A 86 4.23 -1.98 4.35
N VAL A 87 5.55 -2.06 4.15
CA VAL A 87 6.20 -2.97 3.21
C VAL A 87 6.01 -4.42 3.67
N ALA A 88 6.29 -4.71 4.94
CA ALA A 88 6.11 -6.01 5.56
C ALA A 88 4.68 -6.53 5.43
N PHE A 89 3.72 -5.65 5.71
CA PHE A 89 2.29 -5.93 5.60
C PHE A 89 1.86 -6.30 4.17
N SER A 90 2.53 -5.76 3.15
CA SER A 90 2.29 -6.13 1.73
C SER A 90 2.90 -7.49 1.32
N GLY A 91 3.63 -8.12 2.24
CA GLY A 91 4.37 -9.38 2.03
C GLY A 91 5.73 -9.23 1.34
N ARG A 92 6.30 -8.03 1.39
CA ARG A 92 7.69 -7.75 0.99
C ARG A 92 8.60 -7.85 2.21
N ASN A 93 9.89 -8.09 1.99
CA ASN A 93 10.88 -8.09 3.06
C ASN A 93 11.46 -6.68 3.22
N PRO A 94 11.25 -5.99 4.36
CA PRO A 94 11.84 -4.69 4.62
C PRO A 94 13.38 -4.74 4.67
N LEU A 95 14.01 -3.57 4.50
CA LEU A 95 15.47 -3.40 4.58
C LEU A 95 15.92 -3.07 5.99
#